data_AF-Q47848-F1
#
_entry.id   AF-Q47848-F1
#
_cell.length_a   1.000
_cell.length_b   1.000
_cell.length_c   1.000
_cell.angle_alpha   90.00
_cell.angle_beta   90.00
_cell.angle_gamma   90.00
#
_symmetry.space_group_name_H-M   'P 1'
#
loop_
_entity.id
_entity.type
_entity.pdbx_description
1 polymer ?
#
loop_
_entity_poly.entity_id
_entity_poly.type
_entity_poly.pdbx_seq_one_letter_code
_entity_poly.pdbx_strand_id
1 'polypeptide(L)'
;MKTFQKVILGLLTAVVIVIGYFSFEFVHGYSSTSRADDVPKVEAKSVPKIINVALIGSDARSKEENGRSDSLMIAQYNQKTKKAKLVSIMRDSYVDIPGHGQDKINAAYSYGGIDLLNQTLKENFKFETPYYASITFQDFIDCVNELFLTV
;
A
#
# COMPACT_ATOMS: atom_id res chain seq x y z
N MET A 1 1.63 -34.73 -60.68
CA MET A 1 2.35 -33.48 -60.34
C MET A 1 1.46 -32.33 -59.87
N LYS A 2 0.32 -32.01 -60.53
CA LYS A 2 -0.50 -30.82 -60.19
C LYS A 2 -1.19 -30.86 -58.81
N THR A 3 -1.52 -32.04 -58.28
CA THR A 3 -2.13 -32.19 -56.94
C THR A 3 -1.11 -32.03 -55.81
N PHE A 4 0.09 -32.60 -55.97
CA PHE A 4 1.19 -32.47 -55.00
C PHE A 4 1.67 -31.02 -54.84
N GLN A 5 1.77 -30.27 -55.94
CA GLN A 5 2.10 -28.84 -55.90
C GLN A 5 1.03 -28.00 -55.18
N LYS A 6 -0.26 -28.35 -55.30
CA LYS A 6 -1.35 -27.65 -54.59
C LYS A 6 -1.31 -27.90 -53.07
N VAL A 7 -0.93 -29.11 -52.65
CA VAL A 7 -0.78 -29.44 -51.22
C VAL A 7 0.40 -28.68 -50.60
N ILE A 8 1.55 -28.65 -51.28
CA ILE A 8 2.72 -27.87 -50.81
C ILE A 8 2.39 -26.38 -50.75
N LEU A 9 1.69 -25.85 -51.76
CA LEU A 9 1.31 -24.44 -51.78
C LEU A 9 0.38 -24.09 -50.61
N GLY A 10 -0.60 -24.96 -50.30
CA GLY A 10 -1.50 -24.78 -49.16
C GLY A 10 -0.79 -24.83 -47.80
N LEU A 11 0.22 -25.71 -47.67
CA LEU A 11 1.04 -25.81 -46.46
C LEU A 11 1.90 -24.56 -46.26
N LEU A 12 2.46 -24.01 -47.34
CA LEU A 12 3.21 -22.76 -47.33
C LEU A 12 2.34 -21.57 -46.92
N THR A 13 1.11 -21.45 -47.45
CA THR A 13 0.20 -20.38 -47.02
C THR A 13 -0.19 -20.51 -45.55
N ALA A 14 -0.43 -21.73 -45.05
CA ALA A 14 -0.72 -21.95 -43.63
C ALA A 14 0.45 -21.52 -42.73
N VAL A 15 1.69 -21.84 -43.12
CA VAL A 15 2.90 -21.42 -42.39
C VAL A 15 3.05 -19.91 -42.36
N VAL A 16 2.79 -19.22 -43.48
CA VAL A 16 2.85 -17.75 -43.55
C VAL A 16 1.82 -17.10 -42.62
N ILE A 17 0.60 -17.64 -42.55
CA ILE A 17 -0.45 -17.15 -41.64
C ILE A 17 -0.03 -17.31 -40.18
N VAL A 18 0.55 -18.47 -39.82
CA VAL A 18 1.02 -18.74 -38.46
C VAL A 18 2.15 -17.78 -38.08
N ILE A 19 3.15 -17.60 -38.95
CA ILE A 19 4.25 -16.66 -38.70
C ILE A 19 3.72 -15.22 -38.57
N GLY A 20 2.76 -14.83 -39.41
CA GLY A 20 2.12 -13.52 -39.33
C GLY A 20 1.41 -13.29 -37.99
N TYR A 21 0.64 -14.28 -37.52
CA TYR A 21 -0.06 -14.22 -36.25
C TYR A 21 0.91 -14.07 -35.06
N PHE A 22 1.94 -14.92 -34.99
CA PHE A 22 2.96 -14.82 -33.93
C PHE A 22 3.72 -13.49 -33.97
N SER A 23 4.03 -12.98 -35.17
CA SER A 23 4.72 -11.70 -35.31
C SER A 23 3.85 -10.53 -34.84
N PHE A 24 2.54 -10.57 -35.10
CA PHE A 24 1.59 -9.54 -34.68
C PHE A 24 1.43 -9.50 -33.16
N GLU A 25 1.28 -10.66 -32.51
CA GLU A 25 1.26 -10.82 -31.06
C GLU A 25 2.56 -10.32 -30.42
N PHE A 26 3.71 -10.66 -30.99
CA PHE A 26 5.01 -10.22 -30.49
C PHE A 26 5.18 -8.69 -30.52
N VAL A 27 4.72 -8.02 -31.60
CA VAL A 27 4.79 -6.55 -31.70
C VAL A 27 3.82 -5.87 -30.75
N HIS A 28 2.61 -6.42 -30.53
CA HIS A 28 1.66 -5.90 -29.54
C HIS A 28 2.20 -6.07 -28.11
N GLY A 29 2.83 -7.21 -27.81
CA GLY A 29 3.49 -7.45 -26.53
C GLY A 29 4.68 -6.52 -26.30
N TYR A 30 5.56 -6.35 -27.29
CA TYR A 30 6.75 -5.51 -27.18
C TYR A 30 6.40 -4.01 -27.08
N SER A 31 5.41 -3.55 -27.82
CA SER A 31 4.94 -2.15 -27.71
C SER A 31 4.21 -1.83 -26.40
N SER A 32 3.75 -2.86 -25.67
CA SER A 32 3.19 -2.72 -24.33
C SER A 32 4.27 -2.61 -23.25
N THR A 33 5.45 -3.19 -23.45
CA THR A 33 6.59 -3.07 -22.53
C THR A 33 7.45 -1.83 -22.78
N SER A 34 7.62 -1.39 -24.04
CA SER A 34 8.34 -0.14 -24.36
C SER A 34 7.61 1.14 -23.93
N ARG A 35 6.35 1.05 -23.51
CA ARG A 35 5.61 2.15 -22.85
C ARG A 35 5.87 2.24 -21.35
N ALA A 36 6.61 1.29 -20.77
CA ALA A 36 6.96 1.26 -19.35
C ALA A 36 8.30 1.96 -19.03
N ASP A 37 8.93 2.63 -20.00
CA ASP A 37 10.15 3.44 -19.76
C ASP A 37 9.86 4.80 -19.09
N ASP A 38 8.58 5.12 -18.82
CA ASP A 38 8.16 6.31 -18.06
C ASP A 38 7.90 6.00 -16.57
N VAL A 39 8.57 4.98 -16.02
CA VAL A 39 8.65 4.82 -14.56
C VAL A 39 9.52 5.96 -14.04
N PRO A 40 8.98 6.90 -13.23
CA PRO A 40 9.77 7.97 -12.69
C PRO A 40 10.93 7.34 -11.93
N LYS A 41 12.16 7.68 -12.31
CA LYS A 41 13.35 7.34 -11.53
C LYS A 41 13.16 8.02 -10.18
N VAL A 42 12.65 7.28 -9.20
CA VAL A 42 12.42 7.78 -7.84
C VAL A 42 13.81 8.11 -7.30
N GLU A 43 14.19 9.39 -7.38
CA GLU A 43 15.33 9.88 -6.62
C GLU A 43 15.12 9.42 -5.19
N ALA A 44 16.13 8.77 -4.62
CA ALA A 44 16.08 8.33 -3.24
C ALA A 44 15.81 9.56 -2.38
N LYS A 45 14.54 9.78 -2.02
CA LYS A 45 14.11 10.86 -1.14
C LYS A 45 15.05 10.80 0.05
N SER A 46 15.82 11.87 0.26
CA SER A 46 16.72 12.00 1.40
C SER A 46 16.00 11.48 2.63
N VAL A 47 16.58 10.47 3.31
CA VAL A 47 15.92 9.83 4.44
C VAL A 47 15.45 10.94 5.39
N PRO A 48 14.13 11.05 5.66
CA PRO A 48 13.61 12.21 6.35
C PRO A 48 14.26 12.30 7.73
N LYS A 49 14.79 13.49 8.03
CA LYS A 49 15.52 13.79 9.27
C LYS A 49 14.69 13.50 10.52
N ILE A 50 13.38 13.57 10.39
CA ILE A 50 12.39 13.21 11.39
C ILE A 50 11.45 12.20 10.74
N ILE A 51 11.35 11.00 11.33
CA ILE A 51 10.41 9.97 10.92
C ILE A 51 9.24 10.01 11.91
N ASN A 52 8.01 10.14 11.41
CA ASN A 52 6.79 10.00 12.19
C ASN A 52 6.05 8.75 11.72
N VAL A 53 5.67 7.89 12.67
CA VAL A 53 4.94 6.65 12.43
C VAL A 53 3.68 6.66 13.30
N ALA A 54 2.51 6.48 12.68
CA ALA A 54 1.28 6.20 13.42
C ALA A 54 1.24 4.73 13.84
N LEU A 55 1.11 4.46 15.13
CA LEU A 55 0.94 3.14 15.69
C LEU A 55 -0.53 2.97 16.05
N ILE A 56 -1.18 1.99 15.45
CA ILE A 56 -2.63 1.78 15.52
C ILE A 56 -2.89 0.40 16.08
N GLY A 57 -3.56 0.34 17.23
CA GLY A 57 -4.14 -0.90 17.75
C GLY A 57 -5.59 -0.99 17.32
N SER A 58 -5.93 -2.01 16.55
CA SER A 58 -7.29 -2.24 16.03
C SER A 58 -7.93 -3.45 16.72
N ASP A 59 -9.22 -3.35 17.05
CA ASP A 59 -10.04 -4.48 17.51
C ASP A 59 -10.60 -5.32 16.35
N ALA A 60 -10.17 -5.03 15.11
CA ALA A 60 -10.59 -5.76 13.92
C ALA A 60 -10.35 -7.27 14.06
N ARG A 61 -11.35 -8.07 13.68
CA ARG A 61 -11.29 -9.53 13.71
C ARG A 61 -10.58 -10.11 12.49
N SER A 62 -10.43 -9.33 11.43
CA SER A 62 -9.68 -9.67 10.22
C SER A 62 -8.91 -8.45 9.71
N LYS A 63 -7.85 -8.67 8.93
CA LYS A 63 -7.06 -7.58 8.29
C LYS A 63 -7.84 -6.83 7.20
N GLU A 64 -8.96 -7.39 6.76
CA GLU A 64 -9.82 -6.86 5.70
C GLU A 64 -10.94 -5.96 6.25
N GLU A 65 -11.18 -5.97 7.56
CA GLU A 65 -12.16 -5.12 8.22
C GLU A 65 -11.51 -3.87 8.82
N ASN A 66 -12.07 -2.70 8.49
CA ASN A 66 -11.78 -1.46 9.21
C ASN A 66 -12.47 -1.53 10.59
N GLY A 67 -11.78 -2.12 11.57
CA GLY A 67 -12.18 -2.10 12.97
C GLY A 67 -12.16 -0.69 13.57
N ARG A 68 -12.38 -0.59 14.88
CA ARG A 68 -12.16 0.66 15.61
C ARG A 68 -10.72 0.69 16.08
N SER A 69 -10.02 1.80 15.85
CA SER A 69 -8.72 2.00 16.47
C SER A 69 -8.92 2.25 17.96
N ASP A 70 -8.60 1.28 18.80
CA ASP A 70 -8.69 1.43 20.25
C ASP A 70 -7.47 2.13 20.85
N SER A 71 -6.34 2.06 20.15
CA SER A 71 -5.10 2.74 20.51
C SER A 71 -4.56 3.50 19.30
N LEU A 72 -4.24 4.78 19.50
CA LEU A 72 -3.55 5.62 18.52
C LEU A 72 -2.36 6.28 19.20
N MET A 73 -1.16 5.92 18.76
CA MET A 73 0.08 6.56 19.21
C MET A 73 0.88 7.06 18.02
N ILE A 74 1.66 8.10 18.27
CA ILE A 74 2.56 8.70 17.30
C ILE A 74 3.98 8.50 17.80
N ALA A 75 4.73 7.66 17.10
CA ALA A 75 6.15 7.50 17.32
C ALA A 75 6.93 8.44 16.40
N GLN A 76 7.76 9.29 16.99
CA GLN A 76 8.67 10.17 16.27
C GLN A 76 10.12 9.77 16.57
N TYR A 77 10.93 9.61 15.52
CA TYR A 77 12.37 9.42 15.63
C TYR A 77 13.12 10.53 14.90
N ASN A 78 13.95 11.26 15.62
CA ASN A 78 14.82 12.29 15.05
C ASN A 78 16.22 11.74 14.82
N GLN A 79 16.59 11.57 13.54
CA GLN A 79 17.86 10.97 13.15
C GLN A 79 19.07 11.84 13.47
N LYS A 80 18.89 13.17 13.57
CA LYS A 80 19.96 14.13 13.91
C LYS A 80 20.28 14.05 15.39
N THR A 81 19.25 14.06 16.25
CA THR A 81 19.44 14.08 17.71
C THR A 81 19.51 12.68 18.32
N LYS A 82 19.20 11.62 17.54
CA LYS A 82 19.09 10.23 18.01
C LYS A 82 18.09 10.06 19.16
N LYS A 83 17.02 10.86 19.16
CA LYS A 83 15.98 10.83 20.20
C LYS A 83 14.68 10.30 19.61
N ALA A 84 14.05 9.38 20.35
CA ALA A 84 12.69 8.94 20.10
C ALA A 84 11.72 9.71 21.01
N LYS A 85 10.51 9.96 20.52
CA LYS A 85 9.38 10.48 21.28
C LYS A 85 8.16 9.64 20.94
N LEU A 86 7.31 9.42 21.93
CA LEU A 86 6.05 8.73 21.76
C LEU A 86 4.95 9.58 22.38
N VAL A 87 3.86 9.80 21.64
CA VAL A 87 2.70 10.56 22.11
C VAL A 87 1.45 9.74 21.85
N SER A 88 0.65 9.53 22.88
CA SER A 88 -0.66 8.90 22.74
C SER A 88 -1.71 9.94 22.42
N ILE A 89 -2.56 9.65 21.43
CA ILE A 89 -3.76 10.44 21.14
C ILE A 89 -4.94 9.70 21.75
N MET A 90 -5.76 10.43 22.51
CA MET A 90 -6.93 9.84 23.15
C MET A 90 -7.96 9.45 22.09
N ARG A 91 -8.40 8.20 22.11
CA ARG A 91 -9.35 7.61 21.15
C ARG A 91 -10.65 8.41 20.98
N ASP A 92 -11.11 9.02 22.06
CA ASP A 92 -12.37 9.75 22.15
C ASP A 92 -12.17 11.28 22.02
N SER A 93 -11.00 11.73 21.54
CA SER A 93 -10.79 13.14 21.21
C SER A 93 -11.80 13.60 20.16
N TYR A 94 -12.54 14.66 20.48
CA TYR A 94 -13.53 15.25 19.59
C TYR A 94 -12.83 16.14 18.55
N VAL A 95 -12.93 15.75 17.27
CA VAL A 95 -12.18 16.35 16.16
C VAL A 95 -13.10 16.52 14.95
N ASP A 96 -12.72 17.41 14.04
CA ASP A 96 -13.41 17.53 12.74
C ASP A 96 -12.88 16.47 11.77
N ILE A 97 -13.76 15.60 11.27
CA ILE A 97 -13.42 14.53 10.34
C ILE A 97 -13.84 14.95 8.92
N PRO A 98 -12.89 15.06 7.98
CA PRO A 98 -13.18 15.48 6.61
C PRO A 98 -14.28 14.63 5.96
N GLY A 99 -15.36 15.27 5.50
CA GLY A 99 -16.50 14.58 4.87
C GLY A 99 -17.49 13.92 5.84
N HIS A 100 -17.23 13.90 7.14
CA HIS A 100 -18.07 13.27 8.16
C HIS A 100 -18.50 14.20 9.31
N GLY A 101 -17.93 15.41 9.40
CA GLY A 101 -18.22 16.37 10.46
C GLY A 101 -17.50 16.03 11.77
N GLN A 102 -17.98 16.55 12.90
CA GLN A 102 -17.31 16.36 14.18
C GLN A 102 -17.68 15.04 14.87
N ASP A 103 -16.67 14.22 15.17
CA ASP A 103 -16.82 12.98 15.93
C ASP A 103 -15.52 12.65 16.69
N LYS A 104 -15.51 11.52 17.40
CA LYS A 104 -14.33 10.94 18.03
C LYS A 104 -13.30 10.54 16.97
N ILE A 105 -12.02 10.84 17.22
CA ILE A 105 -10.95 10.58 16.25
C ILE A 105 -10.84 9.11 15.81
N ASN A 106 -11.24 8.15 16.64
CA ASN A 106 -11.26 6.74 16.24
C ASN A 106 -12.27 6.41 15.14
N ALA A 107 -13.33 7.20 15.02
CA ALA A 107 -14.33 7.02 13.97
C ALA A 107 -13.72 7.28 12.58
N ALA A 108 -12.73 8.18 12.47
CA ALA A 108 -12.04 8.45 11.21
C ALA A 108 -11.36 7.19 10.64
N TYR A 109 -10.76 6.36 11.50
CA TYR A 109 -10.17 5.08 11.07
C TYR A 109 -11.24 4.09 10.63
N SER A 110 -12.37 4.01 11.32
CA SER A 110 -13.47 3.12 10.94
C SER A 110 -14.18 3.57 9.64
N TYR A 111 -14.28 4.88 9.40
CA TYR A 111 -14.96 5.44 8.22
C TYR A 111 -14.13 5.35 6.94
N GLY A 112 -12.83 5.64 7.02
CA GLY A 112 -11.98 5.76 5.84
C GLY A 112 -10.58 5.19 6.00
N GLY A 113 -10.37 4.34 7.01
CA GLY A 113 -9.09 3.69 7.26
C GLY A 113 -7.98 4.68 7.60
N ILE A 114 -6.75 4.32 7.22
CA ILE A 114 -5.56 5.12 7.49
C ILE A 114 -5.57 6.48 6.76
N ASP A 115 -6.14 6.54 5.56
CA ASP A 115 -6.09 7.75 4.74
C ASP A 115 -6.92 8.87 5.37
N LEU A 116 -8.15 8.57 5.78
CA LEU A 116 -9.01 9.54 6.46
C LEU A 116 -8.48 9.89 7.85
N LEU A 117 -7.91 8.93 8.58
CA LEU A 117 -7.25 9.20 9.85
C LEU A 117 -6.07 10.16 9.69
N ASN A 118 -5.21 9.94 8.70
CA ASN A 118 -4.08 10.82 8.40
C ASN A 118 -4.55 12.24 8.02
N GLN A 119 -5.62 12.34 7.22
CA GLN A 119 -6.19 13.63 6.87
C GLN A 119 -6.76 14.35 8.11
N THR A 120 -7.48 13.62 8.96
CA THR A 120 -8.02 14.12 10.24
C THR A 120 -6.89 14.63 11.14
N LEU A 121 -5.79 13.89 11.27
CA LEU A 121 -4.62 14.30 12.04
C LEU A 121 -3.97 15.58 11.47
N LYS A 122 -3.87 15.66 10.14
CA LYS A 122 -3.31 16.82 9.45
C LYS A 122 -4.15 18.07 9.64
N GLU A 123 -5.47 17.96 9.57
CA GLU A 123 -6.35 19.12 9.66
C GLU A 123 -6.48 19.65 11.10
N ASN A 124 -6.60 18.75 12.08
CA ASN A 124 -6.81 19.10 13.49
C ASN A 124 -5.50 19.44 14.23
N PHE A 125 -4.42 18.69 13.98
CA PHE A 125 -3.17 18.81 14.74
C PHE A 125 -2.00 19.38 13.90
N LYS A 126 -2.24 19.70 12.63
CA LYS A 126 -1.19 20.15 11.68
C LYS A 126 0.00 19.17 11.63
N PHE A 127 -0.30 17.89 11.77
CA PHE A 127 0.67 16.82 11.89
C PHE A 127 0.41 15.71 10.88
N GLU A 128 1.46 15.22 10.25
CA GLU A 128 1.37 14.20 9.19
C GLU A 128 2.24 12.98 9.52
N THR A 129 1.64 11.80 9.37
CA THR A 129 2.26 10.49 9.58
C THR A 129 2.38 9.75 8.25
N PRO A 130 3.49 9.92 7.51
CA PRO A 130 3.68 9.26 6.22
C PRO A 130 3.82 7.74 6.34
N TYR A 131 4.09 7.23 7.55
CA TYR A 131 4.20 5.82 7.85
C TYR A 131 3.17 5.43 8.91
N TYR A 132 2.69 4.20 8.84
CA TYR A 132 1.83 3.62 9.86
C TYR A 132 2.14 2.15 10.08
N ALA A 133 1.83 1.67 11.28
CA ALA A 133 1.79 0.25 11.62
C ALA A 133 0.46 -0.01 12.33
N SER A 134 -0.35 -0.89 11.78
CA SER A 134 -1.59 -1.35 12.40
C SER A 134 -1.42 -2.79 12.86
N ILE A 135 -1.80 -3.08 14.10
CA ILE A 135 -1.77 -4.42 14.67
C ILE A 135 -3.14 -4.78 15.23
N THR A 136 -3.54 -6.03 15.05
CA THR A 136 -4.69 -6.61 15.76
C THR A 136 -4.27 -7.12 17.15
N PHE A 137 -5.25 -7.48 17.99
CA PHE A 137 -4.95 -8.14 19.26
C PHE A 137 -4.14 -9.44 19.10
N GLN A 138 -4.44 -10.23 18.06
CA GLN A 138 -3.69 -11.46 17.81
C GLN A 138 -2.26 -11.15 17.35
N ASP A 139 -2.08 -10.19 16.42
CA ASP A 139 -0.73 -9.78 15.98
C ASP A 139 0.11 -9.28 17.19
N PHE A 140 -0.52 -8.60 18.16
CA PHE A 140 0.16 -8.17 19.37
C PHE A 140 0.61 -9.36 20.25
N ILE A 141 -0.26 -10.35 20.46
CA ILE A 141 0.08 -11.57 21.21
C ILE A 141 1.24 -12.31 20.53
N ASP A 142 1.13 -12.51 19.21
CA ASP A 142 2.16 -13.22 18.43
C ASP A 142 3.50 -12.48 18.48
N CYS A 143 3.48 -11.14 18.34
CA CYS A 143 4.68 -10.31 18.46
C CYS A 143 5.34 -10.43 19.84
N VAL A 144 4.54 -10.45 20.92
CA VAL A 144 5.06 -10.65 22.28
C VAL A 144 5.67 -12.05 22.43
N ASN A 145 5.00 -13.09 21.95
CA ASN A 145 5.51 -14.47 22.03
C ASN A 145 6.82 -14.66 21.26
N GLU A 146 6.96 -14.04 20.09
CA GLU A 146 8.20 -14.09 19.29
C GLU A 146 9.33 -13.28 19.94
N LEU A 147 9.02 -12.10 20.51
CA LEU A 147 10.02 -11.24 21.13
C LEU A 147 10.54 -11.81 22.44
N PHE A 148 9.65 -12.45 23.20
CA PHE A 148 9.96 -13.11 24.45
C PHE A 148 9.87 -14.61 24.20
N LEU A 149 10.93 -15.19 23.63
CA LEU A 149 11.11 -16.63 23.51
C LEU A 149 10.53 -17.31 24.76
N THR A 150 9.46 -18.09 24.58
CA THR A 150 8.93 -18.96 25.62
C THR A 150 10.09 -19.77 26.18
N VAL A 151 10.53 -19.43 27.40
CA VAL A 151 11.43 -20.27 28.19
C VAL A 151 10.65 -21.46 28.71
#